data_AF-A0A8T4GVG5-F1
#
_entry.id   AF-A0A8T4GVG5-F1
#
_cell.length_a   1.000
_cell.length_b   1.000
_cell.length_c   1.000
_cell.angle_alpha   90.00
_cell.angle_beta   90.00
_cell.angle_gamma   90.00
#
_symmetry.space_group_name_H-M   'P 1'
#
loop_
_entity.id
_entity.type
_entity.pdbx_description
1 polymer ?
#
loop_
_entity_poly.entity_id
_entity_poly.type
_entity_poly.pdbx_seq_one_letter_code
_entity_poly.pdbx_strand_id
1 'polypeptide(L)'
;MTGVTPLGLLALLDALTLLVTSALLLYPVVRYSTNVAHPRGTLALSAAFFLLTVAAVDAVLYGASLRLSAVVLLASLASLVGTAAFARPFLSLPARPGDTGADAGDDATEPAPFESQFGQEGDR
;
A
#
# COMPACT_ATOMS: atom_id res chain seq x y z
N MET A 1 7.28 -22.37 35.05
CA MET A 1 7.32 -20.89 35.08
C MET A 1 8.11 -20.44 33.87
N THR A 2 7.44 -20.08 32.79
CA THR A 2 8.10 -19.53 31.59
C THR A 2 8.57 -18.12 31.95
N GLY A 3 9.86 -17.99 32.28
CA GLY A 3 10.47 -16.69 32.55
C GLY A 3 10.30 -15.81 31.32
N VAL A 4 9.50 -14.76 31.45
CA VAL A 4 9.27 -13.81 30.36
C VAL A 4 10.59 -13.07 30.16
N THR A 5 11.29 -13.39 29.06
CA THR A 5 12.55 -12.72 28.77
C THR A 5 12.25 -11.28 28.31
N PRO A 6 13.07 -10.28 28.69
CA PRO A 6 12.85 -8.89 28.29
C PRO A 6 12.82 -8.73 26.76
N LEU A 7 13.58 -9.56 26.03
CA LEU A 7 13.55 -9.66 24.58
C LEU A 7 12.20 -10.15 24.04
N GLY A 8 11.57 -11.14 24.70
CA GLY A 8 10.25 -11.63 24.31
C GLY A 8 9.15 -10.58 24.50
N LEU A 9 9.22 -9.77 25.56
CA LEU A 9 8.29 -8.66 25.78
C LEU A 9 8.42 -7.57 24.72
N LEU A 10 9.64 -7.22 24.32
CA LEU A 10 9.88 -6.26 23.25
C LEU A 10 9.36 -6.77 21.90
N ALA A 11 9.60 -8.04 21.58
CA ALA A 11 9.09 -8.64 20.35
C ALA A 11 7.55 -8.72 20.32
N LEU A 12 6.91 -8.96 21.47
CA LEU A 12 5.45 -8.96 21.58
C LEU A 12 4.87 -7.55 21.41
N LEU A 13 5.55 -6.53 21.97
CA LEU A 13 5.16 -5.14 21.82
C LEU A 13 5.30 -4.69 20.36
N ASP A 14 6.37 -5.10 19.68
CA ASP A 14 6.57 -4.83 18.25
C ASP A 14 5.53 -5.54 17.37
N ALA A 15 5.18 -6.79 17.70
CA ALA A 15 4.09 -7.49 17.03
C ALA A 15 2.75 -6.75 17.21
N LEU A 16 2.48 -6.21 18.41
CA LEU A 16 1.28 -5.44 18.71
C LEU A 16 1.23 -4.14 17.92
N THR A 17 2.33 -3.38 17.85
CA THR A 17 2.38 -2.13 17.07
C THR A 17 2.15 -2.41 15.59
N LEU A 18 2.81 -3.42 15.03
CA LEU A 18 2.61 -3.84 13.63
C LEU A 18 1.16 -4.24 13.35
N LEU A 19 0.50 -4.93 14.29
CA LEU A 19 -0.90 -5.32 14.17
C LEU A 19 -1.84 -4.11 14.20
N VAL A 20 -1.61 -3.19 15.14
CA VAL A 20 -2.39 -1.95 15.24
C VAL A 20 -2.21 -1.10 13.99
N THR A 21 -0.99 -0.96 13.48
CA THR A 21 -0.70 -0.27 12.22
C THR A 21 -1.40 -0.93 11.03
N SER A 22 -1.36 -2.26 10.93
CA SER A 22 -2.06 -3.00 9.87
C SER A 22 -3.57 -2.75 9.91
N ALA A 23 -4.18 -2.75 11.10
CA ALA A 23 -5.61 -2.47 11.29
C ALA A 23 -5.97 -1.02 10.95
N LEU A 24 -5.13 -0.05 11.35
CA LEU A 24 -5.29 1.37 11.01
C LEU A 24 -5.19 1.61 9.50
N LEU A 25 -4.31 0.88 8.80
CA LEU A 25 -4.21 0.94 7.33
C LEU A 25 -5.44 0.32 6.66
N LEU A 26 -6.01 -0.75 7.23
CA LEU A 26 -7.18 -1.42 6.68
C LEU A 26 -8.48 -0.63 6.91
N TYR A 27 -8.60 0.08 8.03
CA TYR A 27 -9.78 0.85 8.42
C TYR A 27 -10.33 1.79 7.33
N PRO A 28 -9.55 2.70 6.72
CA PRO A 28 -10.06 3.59 5.68
C PRO A 28 -10.47 2.84 4.41
N VAL A 29 -9.84 1.70 4.10
CA VAL A 29 -10.22 0.86 2.95
C VAL A 29 -11.60 0.24 3.16
N VAL A 30 -11.89 -0.22 4.38
CA VAL A 30 -13.19 -0.85 4.71
C VAL A 30 -14.29 0.19 4.89
N ARG A 31 -13.99 1.31 5.56
CA ARG A 31 -14.99 2.32 5.94
C ARG A 31 -15.21 3.41 4.88
N TYR A 32 -14.19 3.76 4.12
CA TYR A 32 -14.21 4.86 3.16
C TYR A 32 -13.69 4.40 1.79
N SER A 33 -14.13 3.23 1.31
CA SER A 33 -13.63 2.62 0.06
C SER A 33 -13.70 3.53 -1.16
N THR A 34 -14.67 4.44 -1.23
CA THR A 34 -14.85 5.42 -2.31
C THR A 34 -13.93 6.65 -2.22
N ASN A 35 -13.25 6.88 -1.09
CA ASN A 35 -12.44 8.07 -0.85
C ASN A 35 -10.94 7.76 -0.70
N VAL A 36 -10.52 6.54 -1.05
CA VAL A 36 -9.12 6.12 -1.00
C VAL A 36 -8.53 6.19 -2.40
N ALA A 37 -7.55 7.08 -2.60
CA ALA A 37 -6.92 7.29 -3.89
C ALA A 37 -6.21 6.04 -4.46
N HIS A 38 -5.66 5.16 -3.60
CA HIS A 38 -4.93 3.95 -4.04
C HIS A 38 -5.30 2.74 -3.17
N PRO A 39 -6.53 2.19 -3.27
CA PRO A 39 -7.01 1.16 -2.37
C PRO A 39 -6.15 -0.11 -2.45
N ARG A 40 -5.66 -0.47 -3.65
CA ARG A 40 -4.76 -1.61 -3.86
C ARG A 40 -3.41 -1.44 -3.16
N GLY A 41 -2.84 -0.23 -3.17
CA GLY A 41 -1.57 0.08 -2.50
C GLY A 41 -1.71 -0.01 -0.97
N THR A 42 -2.78 0.57 -0.42
CA THR A 42 -3.08 0.50 1.01
C THR A 42 -3.31 -0.94 1.49
N LEU A 43 -3.99 -1.76 0.67
CA LEU A 43 -4.24 -3.17 0.97
C LEU A 43 -2.95 -4.01 0.96
N ALA A 44 -2.07 -3.77 -0.03
CA ALA A 44 -0.76 -4.41 -0.08
C ALA A 44 0.11 -4.02 1.12
N LEU A 45 0.06 -2.76 1.56
CA LEU A 45 0.78 -2.30 2.75
C LEU A 45 0.22 -2.93 4.03
N SER A 46 -1.11 -2.96 4.20
CA SER A 46 -1.76 -3.62 5.33
C SER A 46 -1.38 -5.10 5.42
N ALA A 47 -1.34 -5.80 4.29
CA ALA A 47 -0.88 -7.18 4.19
C ALA A 47 0.61 -7.34 4.57
N ALA A 48 1.47 -6.40 4.15
CA ALA A 48 2.88 -6.40 4.53
C ALA A 48 3.07 -6.31 6.07
N PHE A 49 2.39 -5.37 6.71
CA PHE A 49 2.43 -5.20 8.17
C PHE A 49 1.87 -6.44 8.89
N PHE A 50 0.80 -7.04 8.37
CA PHE A 50 0.24 -8.27 8.92
C PHE A 50 1.22 -9.45 8.82
N LEU A 51 1.88 -9.64 7.67
CA LEU A 51 2.91 -10.68 7.49
C LEU A 51 4.10 -10.46 8.42
N LEU A 52 4.49 -9.21 8.67
CA LEU A 52 5.51 -8.86 9.66
C LEU A 52 5.07 -9.22 11.09
N THR A 53 3.80 -9.02 11.45
CA THR A 53 3.26 -9.51 12.74
C THR A 53 3.36 -11.04 12.84
N VAL A 54 2.99 -11.76 11.78
CA VAL A 54 3.11 -13.23 11.73
C VAL A 54 4.57 -13.65 11.90
N ALA A 55 5.50 -12.99 11.22
CA ALA A 55 6.93 -13.24 11.36
C ALA A 55 7.43 -12.96 12.79
N ALA A 56 7.01 -11.85 13.41
CA ALA A 56 7.40 -11.53 14.78
C ALA A 56 6.93 -12.60 15.78
N VAL A 57 5.69 -13.09 15.63
CA VAL A 57 5.15 -14.18 16.45
C VAL A 57 5.90 -15.49 16.19
N ASP A 58 6.13 -15.85 14.92
CA ASP A 58 6.86 -17.07 14.53
C ASP A 58 8.29 -17.07 15.09
N ALA A 59 8.97 -15.92 15.05
CA ALA A 59 10.30 -15.74 15.62
C ALA A 59 10.33 -15.96 17.15
N VAL A 60 9.29 -15.51 17.86
CA VAL A 60 9.17 -15.72 19.32
C VAL A 60 8.88 -17.18 19.66
N LEU A 61 8.04 -17.87 18.90
CA LEU A 61 7.65 -19.25 19.19
C LEU A 61 8.69 -20.28 18.72
N TYR A 62 9.29 -20.07 17.56
CA TYR A 62 10.10 -21.10 16.87
C TYR A 62 11.54 -20.65 16.56
N GLY A 63 11.90 -19.40 16.83
CA GLY A 63 13.24 -18.87 16.58
C GLY A 63 13.52 -18.59 15.10
N ALA A 64 14.81 -18.41 14.77
CA ALA A 64 15.24 -18.14 13.40
C ALA A 64 15.10 -19.39 12.52
N SER A 65 14.17 -19.35 11.55
CA SER A 65 13.86 -20.48 10.66
C SER A 65 13.75 -20.03 9.20
N LEU A 66 13.86 -20.99 8.26
CA LEU A 66 13.65 -20.70 6.83
C LEU A 66 12.23 -20.18 6.55
N ARG A 67 11.24 -20.61 7.35
CA ARG A 67 9.85 -20.15 7.25
C ARG A 67 9.75 -18.67 7.57
N LEU A 68 10.41 -18.23 8.63
CA LEU A 68 10.51 -16.83 9.02
C LEU A 68 11.08 -15.98 7.88
N SER A 69 12.19 -16.41 7.27
CA SER A 69 12.80 -15.70 6.13
C SER A 69 11.86 -15.60 4.93
N ALA A 70 11.09 -16.66 4.64
CA ALA A 70 10.11 -16.64 3.56
C ALA A 70 8.96 -15.65 3.84
N VAL A 71 8.45 -15.61 5.08
CA VAL A 71 7.40 -14.66 5.47
C VAL A 71 7.91 -13.21 5.41
N VAL A 72 9.13 -12.95 5.88
CA VAL A 72 9.76 -11.62 5.81
C VAL A 72 9.99 -11.20 4.36
N LEU A 73 10.40 -12.11 3.48
CA LEU A 73 10.54 -11.83 2.05
C LEU A 73 9.20 -11.42 1.42
N LEU A 74 8.12 -12.17 1.73
CA LEU A 74 6.76 -11.85 1.25
C LEU A 74 6.29 -10.50 1.78
N ALA A 75 6.54 -10.19 3.05
CA ALA A 75 6.22 -8.89 3.64
C ALA A 75 6.98 -7.75 2.92
N SER A 76 8.24 -7.98 2.57
CA SER A 76 9.08 -7.02 1.85
C SER A 76 8.56 -6.76 0.44
N LEU A 77 8.17 -7.81 -0.28
CA LEU A 77 7.55 -7.71 -1.60
C LEU A 77 6.22 -6.97 -1.55
N ALA A 78 5.35 -7.28 -0.59
CA ALA A 78 4.08 -6.58 -0.40
C ALA A 78 4.28 -5.09 -0.08
N SER A 79 5.28 -4.77 0.73
CA SER A 79 5.66 -3.38 1.02
C SER A 79 6.17 -2.64 -0.23
N LEU A 80 6.99 -3.31 -1.04
CA LEU A 80 7.48 -2.76 -2.31
C LEU A 80 6.32 -2.49 -3.29
N VAL A 81 5.39 -3.44 -3.44
CA VAL A 81 4.22 -3.25 -4.31
C VAL A 81 3.31 -2.13 -3.79
N GLY A 82 3.07 -2.07 -2.47
CA GLY A 82 2.29 -1.00 -1.85
C GLY A 82 2.90 0.37 -2.08
N THR A 83 4.20 0.53 -1.85
CA THR A 83 4.93 1.79 -2.06
C THR A 83 5.02 2.16 -3.54
N ALA A 84 5.26 1.20 -4.43
CA ALA A 84 5.27 1.43 -5.87
C ALA A 84 3.91 1.91 -6.40
N ALA A 85 2.80 1.39 -5.85
CA ALA A 85 1.46 1.85 -6.22
C ALA A 85 1.23 3.33 -5.84
N PHE A 86 1.74 3.78 -4.69
CA PHE A 86 1.71 5.21 -4.30
C PHE A 86 2.69 6.07 -5.09
N ALA A 87 3.81 5.51 -5.52
CA ALA A 87 4.84 6.22 -6.29
C ALA A 87 4.51 6.33 -7.79
N ARG A 88 3.62 5.48 -8.32
CA ARG A 88 3.25 5.43 -9.75
C ARG A 88 2.88 6.80 -10.34
N PRO A 89 2.07 7.66 -9.67
CA PRO A 89 1.73 9.00 -10.20
C PRO A 89 2.93 9.97 -10.27
N PHE A 90 4.00 9.72 -9.50
CA PHE A 90 5.22 10.53 -9.51
C PHE A 90 6.25 10.02 -10.53
N LEU A 91 6.09 8.77 -10.99
CA LEU A 91 6.97 8.12 -11.96
C LEU A 91 6.46 8.25 -13.40
N SER A 92 5.20 8.68 -13.60
CA SER A 92 4.71 9.11 -14.91
C SER A 92 5.44 10.39 -15.32
N LEU A 93 6.54 10.21 -16.05
CA LEU A 93 7.12 11.26 -16.89
C LEU A 93 5.99 11.82 -17.78
N PRO A 94 5.92 13.14 -18.00
CA PRO A 94 4.91 13.71 -18.89
C PRO A 94 5.01 13.01 -20.23
N ALA A 95 3.95 12.29 -20.58
CA ALA A 95 3.82 11.63 -21.87
C ALA A 95 4.11 12.70 -22.92
N ARG A 96 5.16 12.46 -23.72
CA ARG A 96 5.42 13.30 -24.88
C ARG A 96 4.13 13.24 -25.73
N PRO A 97 3.54 14.38 -26.13
CA PRO A 97 2.31 14.39 -26.91
C PRO A 97 2.60 13.69 -28.24
N GLY A 98 2.17 12.43 -28.36
CA GLY A 98 2.51 11.58 -29.51
C GLY A 98 2.19 10.10 -29.34
N ASP A 99 2.29 9.55 -28.12
CA ASP A 99 1.98 8.12 -27.89
C ASP A 99 0.56 7.93 -27.34
N THR A 100 -0.43 8.33 -28.14
CA THR A 100 -1.79 7.80 -28.01
C THR A 100 -1.84 6.42 -28.62
N GLY A 101 -1.63 5.39 -27.80
CA GLY A 101 -1.87 4.02 -28.20
C GLY A 101 -1.58 3.04 -27.07
N ALA A 102 -2.64 2.56 -26.42
CA ALA A 102 -2.67 1.43 -25.49
C ALA A 102 -2.18 1.70 -24.04
N ASP A 103 -2.93 2.52 -23.31
CA ASP A 103 -3.41 2.11 -21.98
C ASP A 103 -4.64 2.96 -21.62
N ALA A 104 -5.74 2.71 -22.34
CA ALA A 104 -7.06 3.20 -21.96
C ALA A 104 -7.57 2.35 -20.79
N GLY A 105 -6.97 2.57 -19.62
CA GLY A 105 -7.40 2.04 -18.33
C GLY A 105 -7.87 3.19 -17.45
N ASP A 106 -9.10 3.65 -17.71
CA ASP A 106 -10.00 4.18 -16.68
C ASP A 106 -9.47 5.31 -15.79
N ASP A 107 -9.10 6.43 -16.40
CA ASP A 107 -8.92 7.71 -15.67
C ASP A 107 -9.14 8.90 -16.61
N ALA A 108 -10.24 8.88 -17.37
CA ALA A 108 -10.74 10.07 -18.04
C ALA A 108 -11.29 11.00 -16.96
N THR A 109 -10.41 11.83 -16.39
CA THR A 109 -10.84 12.99 -15.60
C THR A 109 -11.77 13.80 -16.49
N GLU A 110 -13.06 13.82 -16.14
CA GLU A 110 -14.06 14.66 -16.79
C GLU A 110 -13.54 16.11 -16.75
N PRO A 111 -13.30 16.75 -17.91
CA PRO A 111 -12.77 18.11 -17.93
C PRO A 111 -13.76 19.03 -17.24
N ALA A 112 -13.24 19.90 -16.38
CA ALA A 112 -14.08 20.76 -15.57
C ALA A 112 -14.96 21.65 -16.47
N PRO A 113 -16.23 21.89 -16.11
CA PRO A 113 -17.25 22.49 -16.99
C PRO A 113 -16.94 23.92 -17.46
N PHE A 114 -15.89 24.56 -16.93
CA PHE A 114 -15.44 25.88 -17.37
C PHE A 114 -14.48 25.83 -18.58
N GLU A 115 -13.84 24.71 -18.87
CA GLU A 115 -12.91 24.61 -20.00
C GLU A 115 -13.63 24.53 -21.35
N SER A 116 -14.87 24.04 -21.37
CA SER A 116 -15.72 24.04 -22.58
C SER A 116 -16.15 25.43 -23.05
N GLN A 117 -16.04 26.46 -22.20
CA GLN A 117 -16.53 27.80 -22.55
C GLN A 117 -15.48 28.66 -23.27
N PHE A 118 -14.19 28.44 -23.03
CA PHE A 118 -13.13 29.25 -23.63
C PHE A 118 -12.71 28.82 -25.04
N GLY A 119 -13.20 27.66 -25.53
CA GLY A 119 -12.82 27.11 -26.83
C GLY A 119 -13.74 27.48 -27.99
N GLN A 120 -14.87 28.15 -27.77
CA GLN A 120 -15.93 28.30 -28.78
C GLN A 120 -16.14 29.75 -29.28
N GLU A 121 -15.23 30.66 -28.99
CA GLU A 121 -15.39 32.11 -29.28
C GLU A 121 -14.37 32.65 -30.30
N GLY A 122 -13.89 31.78 -31.21
CA GLY A 122 -12.83 32.12 -32.16
C GLY A 122 -13.15 31.88 -33.64
N ASP A 123 -14.39 31.60 -34.03
CA ASP A 123 -14.73 31.40 -35.45
C ASP A 123 -16.13 31.97 -35.79
N ARG A 124 -16.18 33.29 -35.99
CA ARG A 124 -17.24 33.97 -36.74
C ARG A 124 -16.63 35.11 -37.55
#